data_AF-Q0B0D7-F1
#
_entry.id   AF-Q0B0D7-F1
#
_cell.length_a   1.000
_cell.length_b   1.000
_cell.length_c   1.000
_cell.angle_alpha   90.00
_cell.angle_beta   90.00
_cell.angle_gamma   90.00
#
_symmetry.space_group_name_H-M   'P 1'
#
loop_
_entity.id
_entity.type
_entity.pdbx_description
1 polymer ?
#
loop_
_entity_poly.entity_id
_entity_poly.type
_entity_poly.pdbx_seq_one_letter_code
_entity_poly.pdbx_strand_id
1 'polypeptide(L)'
;MGNKECSLFITYPIAQKAISTHYREIAGEDLHKILLANVELFRYLNSRYIKDEKLNEEVFNMAKTLYDPLVEKKGEKNGVKKGEKRSKLEVARNALVEGIEPHIIVKITGLPMETIQELQAKQENKS
;
A
#
# COMPACT_ATOMS: atom_id res chain seq x y z
N MET A 1 11.31 -33.64 -43.03
CA MET A 1 12.00 -32.66 -42.16
C MET A 1 10.93 -31.75 -41.56
N GLY A 2 10.44 -32.08 -40.37
CA GLY A 2 9.23 -31.45 -39.80
C GLY A 2 9.55 -30.65 -38.54
N ASN A 3 9.36 -29.33 -38.62
CA ASN A 3 8.73 -28.43 -37.64
C ASN A 3 8.93 -28.71 -36.13
N LYS A 4 10.15 -29.01 -35.66
CA LYS A 4 10.42 -29.05 -34.20
C LYS A 4 10.98 -27.75 -33.63
N GLU A 5 11.50 -26.84 -34.46
CA GLU A 5 12.09 -25.59 -33.97
C GLU A 5 11.08 -24.45 -33.77
N CYS A 6 9.93 -24.48 -34.47
CA CYS A 6 8.91 -23.43 -34.34
C CYS A 6 8.05 -23.56 -33.05
N SER A 7 8.08 -24.74 -32.40
CA SER A 7 7.32 -24.99 -31.15
C SER A 7 7.98 -24.40 -29.89
N LEU A 8 9.30 -24.19 -29.90
CA LEU A 8 10.04 -23.72 -28.72
C LEU A 8 9.93 -22.19 -28.55
N PHE A 9 9.77 -21.45 -29.65
CA PHE A 9 9.68 -19.98 -29.64
C PHE A 9 8.32 -19.44 -29.18
N ILE A 10 7.25 -20.22 -29.30
CA ILE A 10 5.88 -19.78 -28.94
C ILE A 10 5.55 -20.18 -27.50
N THR A 11 6.14 -21.26 -26.99
CA THR A 11 5.89 -21.75 -25.62
C THR A 11 6.60 -20.92 -24.55
N TYR A 12 7.80 -20.39 -24.82
CA TYR A 12 8.57 -19.59 -23.86
C TYR A 12 7.89 -18.27 -23.43
N PRO A 13 7.32 -17.46 -24.35
CA PRO A 13 6.59 -16.24 -23.98
C PRO A 13 5.28 -16.52 -23.24
N ILE A 14 4.56 -17.59 -23.62
CA ILE A 14 3.31 -17.99 -22.97
C ILE A 14 3.60 -18.50 -21.55
N ALA A 15 4.69 -19.26 -21.37
CA ALA A 15 5.14 -19.68 -20.05
C ALA A 15 5.55 -18.47 -19.19
N GLN A 16 6.32 -17.51 -19.70
CA GLN A 16 6.64 -16.27 -18.96
C GLN A 16 5.40 -15.48 -18.56
N LYS A 17 4.39 -15.38 -19.45
CA LYS A 17 3.13 -14.68 -19.20
C LYS A 17 2.22 -15.42 -18.22
N ALA A 18 2.22 -16.76 -18.23
CA ALA A 18 1.51 -17.59 -17.26
C ALA A 18 2.18 -17.53 -15.87
N ILE A 19 3.52 -17.51 -15.85
CA ILE A 19 4.33 -17.32 -14.65
C ILE A 19 4.04 -15.93 -14.05
N SER A 20 3.96 -14.86 -14.86
CA SER A 20 3.67 -13.51 -14.36
C SER A 20 2.22 -13.31 -13.86
N THR A 21 1.28 -14.17 -14.24
CA THR A 21 -0.14 -14.03 -13.88
C THR A 21 -0.52 -14.74 -12.57
N HIS A 22 0.40 -15.50 -11.98
CA HIS A 22 0.17 -16.24 -10.73
C HIS A 22 1.00 -15.78 -9.52
N TYR A 23 1.92 -14.82 -9.68
CA TYR A 23 2.60 -14.22 -8.52
C TYR A 23 1.75 -13.11 -7.91
N ARG A 24 1.19 -13.37 -6.73
CA ARG A 24 0.69 -12.32 -5.85
C ARG A 24 1.91 -11.55 -5.33
N GLU A 25 1.98 -10.24 -5.60
CA GLU A 25 2.97 -9.38 -4.96
C GLU A 25 2.85 -9.48 -3.43
N ILE A 26 3.97 -9.66 -2.74
CA ILE A 26 4.00 -9.68 -1.27
C ILE A 26 3.74 -8.25 -0.79
N ALA A 27 2.60 -8.03 -0.13
CA ALA A 27 2.32 -6.73 0.46
C ALA A 27 3.30 -6.44 1.62
N GLY A 28 3.57 -5.17 1.93
CA GLY A 28 4.47 -4.81 3.04
C GLY A 28 4.09 -5.47 4.37
N GLU A 29 2.80 -5.62 4.66
CA GLU A 29 2.33 -6.31 5.87
C GLU A 29 2.65 -7.82 5.86
N ASP A 30 2.62 -8.46 4.69
CA ASP A 30 2.99 -9.87 4.54
C ASP A 30 4.51 -10.04 4.68
N LEU A 31 5.28 -9.10 4.14
CA LEU A 31 6.74 -9.07 4.32
C LEU A 31 7.13 -8.95 5.79
N HIS A 32 6.45 -8.09 6.56
CA HIS A 32 6.68 -7.98 8.02
C HIS A 32 6.51 -9.32 8.74
N LYS A 33 5.41 -10.03 8.45
CA LYS A 33 5.11 -11.32 9.08
C LYS A 33 6.14 -12.38 8.72
N ILE A 34 6.58 -12.42 7.46
CA ILE A 34 7.62 -13.34 6.99
C ILE A 34 8.95 -13.05 7.67
N LEU A 35 9.37 -11.78 7.72
CA LEU A 35 10.62 -11.39 8.38
C LEU A 35 10.59 -11.66 9.88
N LEU A 36 9.46 -11.40 10.55
CA LEU A 36 9.29 -11.74 11.96
C LEU A 36 9.38 -13.25 12.19
N ALA A 37 8.71 -14.06 11.37
CA ALA A 37 8.81 -15.51 11.45
C ALA A 37 10.26 -15.99 11.29
N ASN A 38 11.01 -15.41 10.35
CA ASN A 38 12.42 -15.74 10.14
C ASN A 38 13.30 -15.37 11.34
N VAL A 39 13.06 -14.21 11.97
CA VAL A 39 13.77 -13.80 13.20
C VAL A 39 13.50 -14.80 14.33
N GLU A 40 12.25 -15.21 14.52
CA GLU A 40 11.88 -16.15 15.58
C GLU A 40 12.45 -17.55 15.34
N LEU A 41 12.45 -18.02 14.08
CA LEU A 41 13.11 -19.26 13.70
C LEU A 41 14.62 -19.19 13.98
N PHE A 42 15.26 -18.07 13.63
CA PHE A 42 16.68 -17.87 13.91
C PHE A 42 16.96 -17.90 15.42
N ARG A 43 16.17 -17.18 16.22
CA ARG A 43 16.29 -17.17 17.68
C ARG A 43 16.18 -18.57 18.28
N TYR A 44 15.21 -19.35 17.81
CA TYR A 44 15.06 -20.74 18.24
C TYR A 44 16.32 -21.57 17.93
N LEU A 45 16.80 -21.52 16.69
CA LEU A 45 18.00 -22.28 16.28
C LEU A 45 19.24 -21.84 17.05
N ASN A 46 19.41 -20.52 17.19
CA ASN A 46 20.53 -19.96 17.92
C ASN A 46 20.48 -20.41 19.39
N SER A 47 19.33 -20.30 20.06
CA SER A 47 19.17 -20.73 21.47
C SER A 47 19.52 -22.21 21.70
N ARG A 48 19.28 -23.07 20.69
CA ARG A 48 19.52 -24.52 20.80
C ARG A 48 20.94 -24.91 20.45
N TYR A 49 21.50 -24.35 19.39
CA TYR A 49 22.72 -24.89 18.76
C TYR A 49 23.94 -23.97 18.90
N ILE A 50 23.78 -22.65 18.80
CA ILE A 50 24.90 -21.69 18.71
C ILE A 50 25.11 -20.94 20.03
N LYS A 51 24.01 -20.48 20.65
CA LYS A 51 23.94 -19.77 21.93
C LYS A 51 24.68 -18.43 21.96
N ASP A 52 24.67 -17.71 20.84
CA ASP A 52 25.29 -16.39 20.73
C ASP A 52 24.24 -15.28 20.68
N GLU A 53 24.07 -14.56 21.78
CA GLU A 53 23.08 -13.48 21.88
C GLU A 53 23.29 -12.36 20.84
N LYS A 54 24.54 -12.08 20.44
CA LYS A 54 24.83 -11.01 19.47
C LYS A 54 24.22 -11.31 18.11
N LEU A 55 24.22 -12.58 17.70
CA LEU A 55 23.61 -12.99 16.44
C LEU A 55 22.09 -12.75 16.43
N ASN A 56 21.42 -12.88 17.58
CA ASN A 56 19.99 -12.58 17.67
C ASN A 56 19.72 -11.10 17.42
N GLU A 57 20.56 -10.21 17.96
CA GLU A 57 20.46 -8.77 17.75
C GLU A 57 20.76 -8.40 16.31
N GLU A 58 21.82 -8.96 15.71
CA GLU A 58 22.19 -8.70 14.32
C GLU A 58 21.08 -9.09 13.35
N VAL A 59 20.54 -10.31 13.47
CA VAL A 59 19.47 -10.79 12.59
C VAL A 59 18.18 -9.98 12.78
N PHE A 60 17.86 -9.59 14.02
CA PHE A 60 16.73 -8.70 14.28
C PHE A 60 16.92 -7.33 13.62
N ASN A 61 18.10 -6.74 13.74
CA ASN A 61 18.43 -5.45 13.13
C ASN A 61 18.39 -5.51 11.60
N MET A 62 18.89 -6.59 10.99
CA MET A 62 18.80 -6.81 9.55
C MET A 62 17.34 -6.86 9.07
N ALA A 63 16.49 -7.63 9.76
CA ALA A 63 15.06 -7.73 9.43
C ALA A 63 14.36 -6.36 9.56
N LYS A 64 14.71 -5.59 10.59
CA LYS A 64 14.19 -4.24 10.82
C LYS A 64 14.60 -3.27 9.71
N THR A 65 15.89 -3.17 9.39
CA THR A 65 16.40 -2.31 8.31
C THR A 65 15.79 -2.62 6.94
N LEU A 66 15.43 -3.89 6.69
CA LEU A 66 14.79 -4.29 5.45
C LEU A 66 13.31 -3.87 5.37
N TYR A 67 12.59 -3.84 6.49
CA TYR A 67 11.15 -3.54 6.52
C TYR A 67 10.82 -2.07 6.76
N ASP A 68 11.54 -1.38 7.65
CA ASP A 68 11.22 0.00 8.08
C ASP A 68 11.06 0.99 6.91
N PRO A 69 11.95 1.03 5.89
CA PRO A 69 11.80 1.95 4.76
C PRO A 69 10.51 1.74 3.95
N LEU A 70 10.01 0.51 3.90
CA LEU A 70 8.77 0.18 3.20
C LEU A 70 7.54 0.68 3.98
N VAL A 71 7.59 0.61 5.31
CA VAL A 71 6.56 1.16 6.19
C VAL A 71 6.52 2.67 6.09
N GLU A 72 7.67 3.33 6.19
CA GLU A 72 7.78 4.78 6.11
C GLU A 72 7.22 5.30 4.78
N LYS A 73 7.67 4.73 3.66
CA LYS A 73 7.17 5.11 2.32
C LYS A 73 5.67 4.88 2.16
N LYS A 74 5.13 3.78 2.70
CA LYS A 74 3.68 3.52 2.70
C LYS A 74 2.95 4.52 3.60
N GLY A 75 3.52 4.85 4.75
CA GLY A 75 3.05 5.85 5.71
C GLY A 75 2.94 7.23 5.08
N GLU A 76 4.02 7.71 4.44
CA GLU A 76 4.07 8.99 3.73
C GLU A 76 3.03 9.04 2.62
N LYS A 77 2.98 8.04 1.74
CA LYS A 77 2.00 7.97 0.64
C LYS A 77 0.56 8.03 1.15
N ASN A 78 0.28 7.31 2.23
CA ASN A 78 -1.05 7.32 2.86
C ASN A 78 -1.34 8.65 3.55
N GLY A 79 -0.33 9.26 4.18
CA GLY A 79 -0.40 10.57 4.81
C GLY A 79 -0.75 11.66 3.80
N VAL A 80 -0.02 11.72 2.68
CA VAL A 80 -0.28 12.67 1.57
C VAL A 80 -1.70 12.50 1.03
N LYS A 81 -2.11 11.26 0.69
CA LYS A 81 -3.47 10.99 0.18
C LYS A 81 -4.56 11.41 1.17
N LYS A 82 -4.38 11.10 2.47
CA LYS A 82 -5.33 11.50 3.51
C LYS A 82 -5.36 13.03 3.68
N GLY A 83 -4.20 13.68 3.62
CA GLY A 83 -4.05 15.13 3.68
C GLY A 83 -4.77 15.84 2.53
N GLU A 84 -4.51 15.42 1.29
CA GLU A 84 -5.17 15.95 0.09
C GLU A 84 -6.69 15.78 0.16
N LYS A 85 -7.17 14.58 0.52
CA LYS A 85 -8.60 14.33 0.67
C LYS A 85 -9.23 15.22 1.75
N ARG A 86 -8.56 15.36 2.90
CA ARG A 86 -9.04 16.21 4.00
C ARG A 86 -9.09 17.67 3.60
N SER A 87 -8.05 18.17 2.93
CA SER A 87 -7.98 19.55 2.44
C SER A 87 -9.09 19.85 1.44
N LYS A 88 -9.35 18.96 0.47
CA LYS A 88 -10.46 19.11 -0.48
C LYS A 88 -11.82 19.18 0.21
N LEU A 89 -12.06 18.33 1.21
CA LEU A 89 -13.30 18.32 1.99
C LEU A 89 -13.45 19.60 2.83
N GLU A 90 -12.36 20.11 3.38
CA GLU A 90 -12.36 21.36 4.15
C GLU A 90 -12.64 22.57 3.27
N VAL A 91 -11.99 22.66 2.11
CA VAL A 91 -12.28 23.69 1.10
C VAL A 91 -13.74 23.63 0.66
N ALA A 92 -14.28 22.42 0.39
CA ALA A 92 -15.68 22.25 0.03
C ALA A 92 -16.64 22.74 1.12
N ARG A 93 -16.37 22.44 2.40
CA ARG A 93 -17.19 22.91 3.52
C ARG A 93 -17.16 24.43 3.64
N ASN A 94 -15.97 25.02 3.58
CA ASN A 94 -15.83 26.48 3.69
C ASN A 94 -16.56 27.17 2.53
N ALA A 95 -16.44 26.65 1.30
CA ALA A 95 -17.14 27.17 0.14
C ALA A 95 -18.69 27.08 0.28
N LEU A 96 -19.22 26.01 0.87
CA LEU A 96 -20.65 25.89 1.15
C LEU A 96 -21.11 26.93 2.18
N VAL A 97 -20.31 27.19 3.22
CA VAL A 97 -20.59 28.23 4.24
C VAL A 97 -20.62 29.62 3.62
N GLU A 98 -19.72 29.90 2.67
CA GLU A 98 -19.67 31.15 1.90
C GLU A 98 -20.79 31.26 0.85
N GLY A 99 -21.70 30.28 0.76
CA GLY A 99 -22.84 30.29 -0.17
C GLY A 99 -22.46 30.03 -1.63
N ILE A 100 -21.29 29.44 -1.89
CA ILE A 100 -20.88 29.08 -3.26
C ILE A 100 -21.74 27.91 -3.75
N GLU A 101 -22.19 27.98 -5.00
CA GLU A 101 -23.04 26.93 -5.55
C GLU A 101 -22.32 25.56 -5.64
N PRO A 102 -23.00 24.45 -5.29
CA PRO A 102 -22.40 23.10 -5.26
C PRO A 102 -21.70 22.68 -6.55
N HIS A 103 -22.24 23.10 -7.71
CA HIS A 103 -21.67 22.76 -9.01
C HIS A 103 -20.31 23.44 -9.27
N ILE A 104 -20.08 24.62 -8.70
CA ILE A 104 -18.79 25.33 -8.76
C ILE A 104 -17.79 24.64 -7.82
N ILE A 105 -18.25 24.23 -6.62
CA ILE A 105 -17.43 23.51 -5.64
C ILE A 105 -16.91 22.18 -6.19
N VAL A 106 -17.74 21.44 -6.93
CA VAL A 106 -17.32 20.22 -7.65
C VAL A 106 -16.16 20.52 -8.60
N LYS A 107 -16.24 21.60 -9.39
CA LYS A 107 -15.16 21.99 -10.32
C LYS A 107 -13.88 22.40 -9.61
N ILE A 108 -13.98 23.13 -8.49
CA ILE A 108 -12.83 23.61 -7.71
C ILE A 108 -12.12 22.47 -6.99
N THR A 109 -12.88 21.58 -6.34
CA THR A 109 -12.33 20.55 -5.45
C THR A 109 -12.09 19.21 -6.15
N GLY A 110 -12.76 18.97 -7.28
CA GLY A 110 -12.78 17.69 -7.98
C GLY A 110 -13.46 16.57 -7.18
N LEU A 111 -14.25 16.91 -6.15
CA LEU A 111 -15.06 15.96 -5.40
C LEU A 111 -16.35 15.64 -6.15
N PRO A 112 -16.88 14.41 -6.03
CA PRO A 112 -18.14 14.05 -6.68
C PRO A 112 -19.31 14.83 -6.07
N MET A 113 -20.33 15.11 -6.89
CA MET A 113 -21.51 15.88 -6.48
C MET A 113 -22.21 15.29 -5.24
N GLU A 114 -22.32 13.96 -5.19
CA GLU A 114 -22.88 13.23 -4.05
C GLU A 114 -22.18 13.58 -2.73
N THR A 115 -20.84 13.67 -2.72
CA THR A 115 -20.08 14.07 -1.53
C THR A 115 -20.37 15.50 -1.11
N ILE A 116 -20.56 16.43 -2.06
CA ILE A 116 -20.91 17.82 -1.75
C ILE A 116 -22.31 17.92 -1.16
N GLN A 117 -23.28 17.18 -1.72
CA GLN A 117 -24.65 17.11 -1.21
C GLN A 117 -24.72 16.54 0.20
N GLU A 118 -23.98 15.46 0.48
CA GLU A 118 -23.86 14.92 1.84
C GLU A 118 -23.27 15.94 2.82
N LEU A 119 -22.26 16.71 2.40
CA LEU A 119 -21.64 17.73 3.24
C LEU A 119 -22.65 18.83 3.55
N GLN A 120 -23.42 19.28 2.57
CA GLN A 120 -24.46 20.30 2.73
C GLN A 120 -25.56 19.83 3.70
N ALA A 121 -26.12 18.63 3.51
CA ALA A 121 -27.13 18.07 4.40
C ALA A 121 -26.63 17.89 5.85
N LYS A 122 -25.33 17.60 6.03
CA LYS A 122 -24.70 17.52 7.37
C LYS A 122 -24.52 18.89 8.03
N GLN A 123 -24.49 20.00 7.28
CA GLN A 123 -24.44 21.34 7.85
C GLN A 123 -25.83 21.84 8.24
N GLU A 124 -26.84 21.56 7.42
CA GLU A 124 -28.23 21.92 7.70
C GLU A 124 -28.80 21.21 8.94
N ASN A 125 -28.39 19.96 9.21
CA ASN A 125 -28.78 19.21 10.42
C ASN A 125 -28.00 19.62 11.70
N LYS A 126 -27.07 20.58 11.60
CA LYS A 126 -26.25 21.06 12.73
C LYS A 126 -26.63 22.47 13.18
N SER A 127 -27.58 23.09 12.51
CA SER A 127 -28.17 24.40 12.83
C SER A 127 -29.49 24.23 13.57
#